data_AF-A0A2U1MY75-F1
#
_entry.id   AF-A0A2U1MY75-F1
#
_cell.length_a   1.000
_cell.length_b   1.000
_cell.length_c   1.000
_cell.angle_alpha   90.00
_cell.angle_beta   90.00
_cell.angle_gamma   90.00
#
_symmetry.space_group_name_H-M   'P 1'
#
loop_
_entity.id
_entity.type
_entity.pdbx_description
1 polymer ?
#
loop_
_entity_poly.entity_id
_entity_poly.type
_entity_poly.pdbx_seq_one_letter_code
_entity_poly.pdbx_strand_id
1 'polypeptide(L)'
;MEIVKMKKVLFQNDSPATLLARVIGIICPIDQDMLAKGRDTHKYFTKNHMLYERNQDTNRLEYLIPKKTSLRHSLPMGDQGFIEFVFHLLEINPKKRPSAAEALKYTSVEICMSSITYIKADQAPKKLEVAQEQACETSYLKITSSCCSRFDFDLKD
;
A
#
# COMPACT_ATOMS: atom_id res chain seq x y z
N MET A 1 -4.37 26.06 2.44
CA MET A 1 -4.58 24.61 2.23
C MET A 1 -3.29 23.92 2.60
N GLU A 2 -3.30 23.15 3.69
CA GLU A 2 -2.10 22.56 4.30
C GLU A 2 -1.41 21.57 3.37
N ILE A 3 -0.39 22.05 2.65
CA ILE A 3 0.69 21.21 2.14
C ILE A 3 1.58 20.94 3.35
N VAL A 4 1.38 19.82 4.05
CA VAL A 4 2.34 18.99 4.84
C VAL A 4 1.51 18.12 5.78
N LYS A 5 0.87 17.07 5.26
CA LYS A 5 0.29 16.00 6.10
C LYS A 5 0.87 14.63 5.80
N MET A 6 2.13 14.58 5.35
CA MET A 6 2.90 13.34 5.11
C MET A 6 3.83 12.99 6.27
N LYS A 7 3.35 13.09 7.52
CA LYS A 7 4.06 12.56 8.71
C LYS A 7 3.20 11.58 9.52
N LYS A 8 2.18 11.00 8.90
CA LYS A 8 1.28 10.06 9.58
C LYS A 8 1.77 8.64 9.34
N VAL A 9 2.12 7.94 10.42
CA VAL A 9 2.41 6.50 10.40
C VAL A 9 1.17 5.76 9.88
N LEU A 10 1.35 4.85 8.92
CA LEU A 10 0.26 4.13 8.26
C LEU A 10 -0.58 3.34 9.26
N PHE A 11 0.10 2.64 10.17
CA PHE A 11 -0.51 1.92 11.28
C PHE A 11 -0.02 2.53 12.59
N GLN A 12 -0.65 3.61 13.07
CA GLN A 12 -0.46 4.01 14.47
C GLN A 12 -1.11 2.95 15.36
N ASN A 13 -0.46 2.47 16.40
CA ASN A 13 -1.05 1.47 17.28
C ASN A 13 -0.41 1.56 18.65
N ASP A 14 -1.22 1.30 19.68
CA ASP A 14 -0.77 1.29 21.08
C ASP A 14 -0.52 -0.15 21.56
N SER A 15 -1.05 -1.15 20.84
CA SER A 15 -0.89 -2.56 21.16
C SER A 15 -0.85 -3.46 19.91
N PRO A 16 -0.42 -4.72 20.01
CA PRO A 16 -0.46 -5.67 18.88
C PRO A 16 -1.89 -5.97 18.41
N ALA A 17 -2.85 -5.99 19.34
CA ALA A 17 -4.25 -6.24 19.00
C ALA A 17 -4.83 -5.07 18.20
N THR A 18 -4.57 -3.83 18.61
CA THR A 18 -5.01 -2.63 17.86
C THR A 18 -4.31 -2.50 16.50
N LEU A 19 -3.06 -2.96 16.39
CA LEU A 19 -2.37 -3.08 15.10
C LEU A 19 -3.09 -4.05 14.15
N LEU A 20 -3.40 -5.26 14.63
CA LEU A 20 -4.14 -6.26 13.84
C LEU A 20 -5.49 -5.72 13.38
N ALA A 21 -6.20 -4.99 14.25
CA ALA A 21 -7.47 -4.35 13.91
C ALA A 21 -7.33 -3.38 12.73
N ARG A 22 -6.25 -2.60 12.69
CA ARG A 22 -6.00 -1.64 11.60
C ARG A 22 -5.55 -2.32 10.32
N VAL A 23 -4.70 -3.33 10.41
CA VAL A 23 -4.29 -4.14 9.25
C VAL A 23 -5.52 -4.75 8.57
N ILE A 24 -6.41 -5.38 9.36
CA ILE A 24 -7.67 -5.94 8.87
C ILE A 24 -8.59 -4.86 8.30
N GLY A 25 -8.64 -3.69 8.94
CA GLY A 25 -9.49 -2.58 8.54
C GLY A 25 -9.03 -1.86 7.26
N ILE A 26 -7.73 -1.86 6.94
CA ILE A 26 -7.12 -1.15 5.80
C ILE A 26 -6.88 -2.05 4.60
N ILE A 27 -6.37 -3.26 4.83
CA ILE A 27 -5.91 -4.16 3.75
C ILE A 27 -6.98 -5.19 3.46
N CYS A 28 -7.09 -6.21 4.30
CA CYS A 28 -8.08 -7.27 4.18
C CYS A 28 -8.11 -8.14 5.46
N PRO A 29 -9.17 -8.92 5.66
CA PRO A 29 -9.19 -9.98 6.68
C PRO A 29 -8.03 -10.96 6.49
N ILE A 30 -7.51 -11.49 7.60
CA ILE A 30 -6.46 -12.51 7.57
C ILE A 30 -7.05 -13.86 7.15
N ASP A 31 -6.39 -14.55 6.22
CA ASP A 31 -6.75 -15.89 5.77
C ASP A 31 -6.88 -16.86 6.96
N GLN A 32 -7.95 -17.65 6.99
CA GLN A 32 -8.21 -18.61 8.07
C GLN A 32 -7.10 -19.66 8.19
N ASP A 33 -6.52 -20.09 7.06
CA ASP A 33 -5.37 -21.01 7.04
C ASP A 33 -4.14 -20.42 7.74
N MET A 34 -3.98 -19.09 7.72
CA MET A 34 -2.89 -18.42 8.44
C MET A 34 -3.19 -18.33 9.92
N LEU A 35 -4.44 -18.02 10.29
CA LEU A 35 -4.87 -18.01 11.68
C LEU A 35 -4.71 -19.39 12.32
N ALA A 36 -5.05 -20.47 11.61
CA ALA A 36 -4.90 -21.84 12.07
C ALA A 36 -3.43 -22.25 12.32
N LYS A 37 -2.49 -21.68 11.54
CA LYS A 37 -1.05 -21.94 11.68
C LYS A 37 -0.35 -21.02 12.69
N GLY A 38 -1.02 -19.93 13.09
CA GLY A 38 -0.44 -18.93 13.99
C GLY A 38 -0.35 -19.43 15.43
N ARG A 39 0.88 -19.44 15.99
CA ARG A 39 1.14 -19.85 17.38
C ARG A 39 0.39 -18.98 18.39
N ASP A 40 0.37 -17.67 18.13
CA ASP A 40 -0.21 -16.66 19.03
C ASP A 40 -1.65 -16.27 18.65
N THR A 41 -2.28 -16.95 17.68
CA THR A 41 -3.65 -16.63 17.23
C THR A 41 -4.63 -16.59 18.40
N HIS A 42 -4.53 -17.55 19.32
CA HIS A 42 -5.41 -17.65 20.48
C HIS A 42 -5.35 -16.43 21.42
N LYS A 43 -4.27 -15.62 21.38
CA LYS A 43 -4.11 -14.42 22.22
C LYS A 43 -4.90 -13.22 21.72
N TYR A 44 -5.21 -13.19 20.43
CA TYR A 44 -5.81 -12.04 19.77
C TYR A 44 -7.14 -12.36 19.09
N PHE A 45 -7.39 -13.62 18.74
CA PHE A 45 -8.58 -14.06 18.02
C PHE A 45 -9.38 -15.06 18.84
N THR A 46 -10.70 -14.91 18.84
CA THR A 46 -11.62 -15.91 19.36
C THR A 46 -11.77 -17.08 18.39
N LYS A 47 -12.47 -18.14 18.83
CA LYS A 47 -12.83 -19.28 17.97
C LYS A 47 -13.66 -18.88 16.74
N ASN A 48 -14.34 -17.74 16.82
CA ASN A 48 -15.12 -17.19 15.71
C ASN A 48 -14.31 -16.20 14.86
N HIS A 49 -12.98 -16.19 15.01
CA HIS A 49 -12.06 -15.26 14.34
C HIS A 49 -12.31 -13.78 14.64
N MET A 50 -12.99 -13.48 15.75
CA MET A 50 -13.20 -12.11 16.21
C MET A 50 -11.98 -11.63 16.98
N LEU A 51 -11.54 -10.41 16.70
CA LEU A 51 -10.38 -9.81 17.35
C LEU A 51 -10.74 -9.30 18.74
N TYR A 52 -9.86 -9.54 19.72
CA TYR A 52 -10.02 -9.07 21.08
C TYR A 52 -8.67 -8.69 21.70
N GLU A 53 -8.74 -7.91 22.78
CA GLU A 53 -7.63 -7.58 23.64
C GLU A 53 -7.99 -7.90 25.10
N ARG A 54 -7.00 -8.36 25.87
CA ARG A 54 -7.17 -8.59 27.31
C ARG A 54 -6.68 -7.37 28.06
N ASN A 55 -7.59 -6.67 28.71
CA ASN A 55 -7.26 -5.54 29.57
C ASN A 55 -6.55 -6.07 30.83
N GLN A 56 -5.32 -5.61 31.07
CA GLN A 56 -4.51 -6.08 32.20
C GLN A 56 -5.03 -5.58 33.55
N ASP A 57 -5.64 -4.39 33.57
CA ASP A 57 -6.15 -3.74 34.78
C ASP A 57 -7.46 -4.36 35.24
N THR A 58 -8.37 -4.63 34.29
CA THR A 58 -9.71 -5.15 34.60
C THR A 58 -9.82 -6.67 34.42
N ASN A 59 -8.81 -7.32 33.84
CA ASN A 59 -8.81 -8.73 33.42
C ASN A 59 -9.97 -9.13 32.48
N ARG A 60 -10.66 -8.16 31.87
CA ARG A 60 -11.75 -8.38 30.94
C ARG A 60 -11.25 -8.51 29.51
N LEU A 61 -12.03 -9.22 28.68
CA LEU A 61 -11.82 -9.30 27.25
C LEU A 61 -12.63 -8.18 26.58
N GLU A 62 -11.95 -7.36 25.80
CA GLU A 62 -12.53 -6.26 25.04
C GLU A 62 -12.45 -6.59 23.55
N TYR A 63 -13.60 -6.57 22.86
CA TYR A 63 -13.65 -6.84 21.43
C TYR A 63 -13.18 -5.62 20.63
N LEU A 64 -12.29 -5.86 19.67
CA LEU A 64 -11.82 -4.83 18.77
C LEU A 64 -12.56 -4.95 17.43
N ILE A 65 -13.29 -3.89 17.06
CA ILE A 65 -13.97 -3.82 15.77
C ILE A 65 -13.06 -3.09 14.78
N PRO A 66 -12.52 -3.77 13.75
CA PRO A 66 -11.71 -3.13 12.72
C PRO A 66 -12.48 -1.99 12.05
N LYS A 67 -11.90 -0.79 12.04
CA LYS A 67 -12.48 0.35 11.32
C LYS A 67 -12.24 0.14 9.83
N LYS A 68 -13.32 0.02 9.06
CA LYS A 68 -13.24 -0.06 7.58
C LYS A 68 -12.71 1.28 7.05
N THR A 69 -11.49 1.26 6.53
CA THR A 69 -10.84 2.41 5.90
C THR A 69 -10.06 1.94 4.68
N SER A 70 -9.89 2.78 3.67
CA SER A 70 -9.11 2.38 2.49
C SER A 70 -7.66 2.87 2.61
N LEU A 71 -6.74 2.17 1.94
CA LEU A 71 -5.34 2.61 1.82
C LEU A 71 -5.25 4.01 1.18
N ARG A 72 -6.14 4.32 0.22
CA ARG A 72 -6.27 5.64 -0.41
C ARG A 72 -6.65 6.75 0.58
N HIS A 73 -7.51 6.45 1.56
CA HIS A 73 -7.82 7.41 2.63
C HIS A 73 -6.60 7.65 3.54
N SER A 74 -5.76 6.62 3.71
CA SER A 74 -4.53 6.73 4.50
C SER A 74 -3.39 7.41 3.73
N LEU A 75 -3.43 7.37 2.39
CA LEU A 75 -2.47 7.96 1.47
C LEU A 75 -3.19 8.89 0.47
N PRO A 76 -3.73 10.05 0.93
CA PRO A 76 -4.57 10.92 0.12
C PRO A 76 -3.84 11.57 -1.07
N MET A 77 -2.51 11.57 -1.08
CA MET A 77 -1.68 12.10 -2.17
C MET A 77 -0.98 11.00 -2.99
N GLY A 78 -1.27 9.72 -2.72
CA GLY A 78 -0.76 8.62 -3.54
C GLY A 78 -1.48 8.57 -4.88
N ASP A 79 -0.73 8.47 -5.97
CA ASP A 79 -1.31 8.09 -7.26
C ASP A 79 -1.77 6.63 -7.21
N GLN A 80 -2.63 6.24 -8.15
CA GLN A 80 -3.20 4.89 -8.18
C GLN A 80 -2.10 3.83 -8.24
N GLY A 81 -1.04 4.07 -9.03
CA GLY A 81 0.09 3.16 -9.17
C GLY A 81 0.93 3.01 -7.89
N PHE A 82 1.12 4.07 -7.11
CA PHE A 82 1.79 3.96 -5.81
C PHE A 82 0.92 3.27 -4.76
N ILE A 83 -0.37 3.56 -4.72
CA ILE A 83 -1.29 2.91 -3.76
C ILE A 83 -1.32 1.40 -4.04
N GLU A 84 -1.41 1.01 -5.31
CA GLU A 84 -1.39 -0.39 -5.71
C GLU A 84 -0.05 -1.05 -5.39
N PHE A 85 1.07 -0.39 -5.66
CA PHE A 85 2.40 -0.87 -5.27
C PHE A 85 2.51 -1.10 -3.75
N VAL A 86 2.10 -0.12 -2.94
CA VAL A 86 2.11 -0.24 -1.47
C VAL A 86 1.17 -1.36 -1.00
N PHE A 87 0.01 -1.52 -1.65
CA PHE A 87 -0.90 -2.62 -1.35
C PHE A 87 -0.25 -3.99 -1.59
N HIS A 88 0.47 -4.17 -2.70
CA HIS A 88 1.22 -5.40 -2.99
C HIS A 88 2.33 -5.67 -1.97
N LEU A 89 3.03 -4.64 -1.49
CA LEU A 89 4.03 -4.78 -0.42
C LEU A 89 3.42 -5.17 0.93
N LEU A 90 2.19 -4.72 1.18
CA LEU A 90 1.44 -4.98 2.40
C LEU A 90 0.65 -6.28 2.39
N GLU A 91 0.85 -7.14 1.37
CA GLU A 91 0.25 -8.47 1.29
C GLU A 91 0.49 -9.25 2.59
N ILE A 92 -0.60 -9.70 3.22
CA ILE A 92 -0.59 -10.35 4.53
C ILE A 92 0.03 -11.73 4.38
N ASN A 93 -0.28 -12.43 3.30
CA ASN A 93 0.24 -13.77 3.07
C ASN A 93 1.70 -13.71 2.59
N PRO A 94 2.67 -14.17 3.39
CA PRO A 94 4.09 -14.03 3.04
C PRO A 94 4.47 -14.82 1.77
N LYS A 95 3.68 -15.84 1.39
CA LYS A 95 3.93 -16.61 0.16
C LYS A 95 3.46 -15.89 -1.09
N LYS A 96 2.48 -14.99 -0.97
CA LYS A 96 1.96 -14.17 -2.07
C LYS A 96 2.66 -12.81 -2.13
N ARG A 97 3.33 -12.41 -1.05
CA ARG A 97 4.08 -11.16 -0.97
C ARG A 97 5.22 -11.18 -2.01
N PRO A 98 5.30 -10.17 -2.90
CA PRO A 98 6.36 -10.12 -3.90
C PRO A 98 7.73 -9.97 -3.25
N SER A 99 8.73 -10.56 -3.88
CA SER A 99 10.13 -10.32 -3.52
C SER A 99 10.54 -8.89 -3.87
N ALA A 100 11.64 -8.42 -3.26
CA ALA A 100 12.16 -7.08 -3.56
C ALA A 100 12.47 -6.89 -5.06
N ALA A 101 12.96 -7.93 -5.73
CA ALA A 101 13.26 -7.89 -7.17
C ALA A 101 12.00 -7.80 -8.04
N GLU A 102 10.90 -8.43 -7.63
CA GLU A 102 9.61 -8.34 -8.32
C GLU A 102 8.93 -6.99 -8.07
N ALA A 103 9.03 -6.48 -6.84
CA ALA A 103 8.51 -5.17 -6.47
C ALA A 103 9.21 -4.03 -7.24
N LEU A 104 10.51 -4.16 -7.55
CA LEU A 104 11.25 -3.17 -8.34
C LEU A 104 10.76 -3.03 -9.80
N LYS A 105 10.09 -4.05 -10.34
CA LYS A 105 9.54 -4.05 -11.71
C LYS A 105 8.18 -3.35 -11.80
N TYR A 106 7.63 -2.87 -10.68
CA TYR A 106 6.38 -2.14 -10.71
C TYR A 106 6.57 -0.80 -11.43
N THR A 107 5.64 -0.46 -12.32
CA THR A 107 5.73 0.63 -13.30
C THR A 107 6.09 1.98 -12.66
N SER A 108 5.58 2.25 -11.45
CA SER A 108 5.86 3.47 -10.68
C SER A 108 7.30 3.56 -10.16
N VAL A 109 7.94 2.42 -9.84
CA VAL A 109 9.34 2.37 -9.42
C VAL A 109 10.26 2.44 -10.63
N GLU A 110 9.95 1.75 -11.72
CA GLU A 110 10.77 1.71 -12.92
C GLU A 110 10.81 3.07 -13.66
N ILE A 111 9.67 3.76 -13.77
CA ILE A 111 9.58 5.12 -14.33
C ILE A 111 10.35 6.14 -13.46
N CYS A 112 10.23 6.03 -12.14
CA CYS A 112 10.92 6.92 -11.21
C CYS A 112 12.44 6.68 -11.23
N MET A 113 12.87 5.42 -11.30
CA MET A 113 14.29 5.07 -11.43
C MET A 113 14.88 5.53 -12.76
N SER A 114 14.12 5.45 -13.86
CA SER A 114 14.52 5.98 -15.17
C SER A 114 14.72 7.50 -15.14
N SER A 115 13.89 8.20 -14.37
CA SER A 115 14.01 9.65 -14.16
C SER A 115 15.22 10.01 -13.27
N ILE A 116 15.54 9.19 -12.25
CA ILE A 116 16.70 9.39 -11.36
C ILE A 116 18.03 9.11 -12.09
N THR A 117 18.10 8.11 -12.97
CA THR A 117 19.29 7.89 -13.83
C THR A 117 19.47 9.03 -14.83
N TYR A 118 18.38 9.56 -15.40
CA TYR A 118 18.44 10.73 -16.28
C TYR A 118 19.02 11.97 -15.57
N ILE A 119 18.62 12.23 -14.32
CA ILE A 119 19.15 13.36 -13.52
C ILE A 119 20.64 13.17 -13.18
N LYS A 120 21.12 11.93 -13.00
CA LYS A 120 22.56 11.66 -12.77
C LYS A 120 23.41 11.77 -14.04
N ALA A 121 22.85 11.56 -15.23
CA ALA A 121 23.57 11.65 -16.49
C ALA A 121 23.90 13.10 -16.90
N ASP A 122 23.15 14.09 -16.39
CA ASP A 122 23.35 15.52 -16.67
C ASP A 122 24.51 16.17 -15.87
N GLN A 123 25.15 15.43 -14.96
CA GLN A 123 26.36 15.89 -14.23
C GLN A 123 27.69 15.47 -14.89
N ALA A 124 27.65 14.94 -16.12
CA ALA A 124 28.85 14.76 -16.96
C ALA A 124 28.96 15.93 -17.97
N PRO A 125 30.16 16.46 -18.25
CA PRO A 125 30.31 17.70 -18.99
C PRO A 125 29.82 17.56 -20.44
N LYS A 126 28.83 18.39 -20.78
CA LYS A 126 28.20 18.53 -22.09
C LYS A 126 29.24 18.85 -23.18
N LYS A 127 29.31 18.01 -24.21
CA LYS A 127 29.66 18.46 -25.57
C LYS A 127 28.93 17.62 -26.63
N LEU A 128 28.15 18.35 -27.42
CA LEU A 128 27.47 18.01 -28.68
C LEU A 128 26.33 16.97 -28.60
N GLU A 129 25.22 17.10 -29.32
CA GLU A 129 24.46 18.20 -29.92
C GLU A 129 23.16 17.54 -30.41
N VAL A 130 22.00 18.14 -30.07
CA VAL A 130 20.81 18.27 -30.92
C VAL A 130 20.40 17.04 -31.77
N ALA A 131 19.57 16.13 -31.23
CA ALA A 131 18.73 15.23 -32.04
C ALA A 131 17.59 14.46 -31.32
N GLN A 132 17.26 14.70 -30.04
CA GLN A 132 16.37 13.78 -29.28
C GLN A 132 15.17 14.39 -28.56
N GLU A 133 14.79 15.62 -28.89
CA GLU A 133 13.68 16.30 -28.19
C GLU A 133 12.28 15.90 -28.71
N GLN A 134 12.19 15.20 -29.86
CA GLN A 134 10.90 14.83 -30.46
C GLN A 134 10.35 13.43 -30.09
N ALA A 135 11.13 12.59 -29.40
CA ALA A 135 10.68 11.24 -29.01
C ALA A 135 9.93 11.20 -27.65
N CYS A 136 10.16 12.17 -26.78
CA CYS A 136 9.63 12.15 -25.41
C CYS A 136 8.13 12.53 -25.34
N GLU A 137 7.67 13.50 -26.14
CA GLU A 137 6.27 13.95 -26.11
C GLU A 137 5.27 12.90 -26.62
N THR A 138 5.67 12.02 -27.53
CA THR A 138 4.77 11.01 -28.13
C THR A 138 4.46 9.84 -27.19
N SER A 139 5.23 9.71 -26.10
CA SER A 139 5.18 8.56 -25.19
C SER A 139 4.25 8.81 -23.99
N TYR A 140 4.13 10.06 -23.56
CA TYR A 140 3.26 10.46 -22.44
C TYR A 140 1.76 10.49 -22.80
N LEU A 141 1.40 10.78 -24.05
CA LEU A 141 0.01 10.91 -24.49
C LEU A 141 -0.67 9.61 -24.95
N LYS A 142 0.07 8.50 -25.09
CA LYS A 142 -0.51 7.19 -25.47
C LYS A 142 -0.92 6.31 -24.28
N ILE A 143 -0.49 6.63 -23.06
CA ILE A 143 -0.76 5.81 -21.87
C ILE A 143 -2.10 6.19 -21.21
N THR A 144 -2.63 7.40 -21.47
CA THR A 144 -3.85 7.90 -20.81
C THR A 144 -5.16 7.52 -21.50
N SER A 145 -5.15 6.80 -22.64
CA SER A 145 -6.37 6.57 -23.42
C SER A 145 -6.90 5.12 -23.44
N SER A 146 -6.30 4.15 -22.74
CA SER A 146 -6.74 2.73 -22.86
C SER A 146 -7.10 2.00 -21.57
N CYS A 147 -7.17 2.67 -20.41
CA CYS A 147 -7.55 2.01 -19.14
C CYS A 147 -8.79 2.64 -18.46
N CYS A 148 -9.72 3.19 -19.25
CA CYS A 148 -10.95 3.81 -18.72
C CYS A 148 -12.16 2.87 -18.68
N SER A 149 -12.00 1.54 -18.69
CA SER A 149 -13.14 0.63 -18.83
C SER A 149 -13.08 -0.63 -17.97
N ARG A 150 -12.81 -0.51 -16.65
CA ARG A 150 -13.06 -1.66 -15.73
C ARG A 150 -13.21 -1.38 -14.23
N PHE A 151 -13.70 -0.23 -13.79
CA PHE A 151 -14.14 -0.08 -12.39
C PHE A 151 -15.36 0.85 -12.32
N ASP A 152 -16.52 0.36 -12.75
CA ASP A 152 -17.80 0.87 -12.27
C ASP A 152 -17.96 0.38 -10.82
N PHE A 153 -17.69 1.27 -9.87
CA PHE A 153 -18.16 1.11 -8.49
C PHE A 153 -19.55 1.75 -8.46
N ASP A 154 -20.59 0.91 -8.56
CA ASP A 154 -21.98 1.33 -8.36
C ASP A 154 -22.09 1.99 -6.97
N LEU A 155 -22.21 3.32 -6.97
CA LEU A 155 -22.84 4.07 -5.89
C LEU A 155 -24.35 3.85 -6.02
N LYS A 156 -24.96 3.19 -5.05
CA LYS A 156 -26.36 3.43 -4.70
C LYS A 156 -26.51 3.56 -3.20
N ASP A 157 -27.16 4.66 -2.85
CA ASP A 157 -27.65 5.04 -1.52
C ASP A 157 -28.58 3.99 -0.91
#